data_AF-A0A645EVW9-F1
#
_entry.id   AF-A0A645EVW9-F1
#
_cell.length_a   1.000
_cell.length_b   1.000
_cell.length_c   1.000
_cell.angle_alpha   90.00
_cell.angle_beta   90.00
_cell.angle_gamma   90.00
#
_symmetry.space_group_name_H-M   'P 1'
#
loop_
_entity.id
_entity.type
_entity.pdbx_description
1 polymer ?
#
loop_
_entity_poly.entity_id
_entity_poly.type
_entity_poly.pdbx_seq_one_letter_code
_entity_poly.pdbx_strand_id
1 'polypeptide(L)'
;MQIFADVYDRKVEVTNVDQDAASLGAAAIALKGEGVWADYTPLDGLFNVQKAFVPNPDASRRYAQIGKWFVKWVQALAEIHEDMSKDN
;
A
#
# COMPACT_ATOMS: atom_id res chain seq x y z
N MET A 1 -3.75 -9.59 -4.79
CA MET A 1 -4.33 -8.25 -4.93
C MET A 1 -5.80 -8.19 -4.54
N GLN A 2 -6.65 -9.15 -4.93
CA GLN A 2 -8.04 -9.19 -4.45
C GLN A 2 -8.15 -9.19 -2.92
N ILE A 3 -7.35 -10.00 -2.23
CA ILE A 3 -7.31 -10.00 -0.76
C ILE A 3 -7.01 -8.63 -0.15
N PHE A 4 -6.17 -7.81 -0.79
CA PHE A 4 -5.89 -6.46 -0.29
C PHE A 4 -7.10 -5.56 -0.50
N ALA A 5 -7.78 -5.65 -1.65
CA ALA A 5 -9.01 -4.92 -1.87
C ALA A 5 -10.07 -5.28 -0.83
N ASP A 6 -10.24 -6.58 -0.54
CA ASP A 6 -11.20 -7.08 0.44
C ASP A 6 -10.81 -6.72 1.89
N VAL A 7 -9.54 -6.87 2.28
CA VAL A 7 -9.07 -6.54 3.63
C VAL A 7 -9.15 -5.06 3.92
N TYR A 8 -8.79 -4.21 2.95
CA TYR A 8 -8.84 -2.74 3.12
C TYR A 8 -10.23 -2.17 2.83
N ASP A 9 -11.15 -2.96 2.27
CA ASP A 9 -12.45 -2.52 1.77
C ASP A 9 -12.34 -1.32 0.79
N ARG A 10 -11.35 -1.40 -0.11
CA ARG A 10 -11.01 -0.34 -1.07
C ARG A 10 -10.69 -0.94 -2.43
N LYS A 11 -10.95 -0.17 -3.49
CA LYS A 11 -10.47 -0.51 -4.83
C LYS A 11 -8.94 -0.47 -4.83
N VAL A 12 -8.32 -1.52 -5.35
CA VAL A 12 -6.87 -1.59 -5.56
C VAL A 12 -6.60 -1.57 -7.05
N GLU A 13 -5.82 -0.60 -7.50
CA GLU A 13 -5.40 -0.45 -8.89
C GLU A 13 -3.94 -0.85 -9.04
N VAL A 14 -3.67 -1.66 -10.05
CA VAL A 14 -2.32 -2.05 -10.47
C VAL A 14 -2.02 -1.29 -11.76
N THR A 15 -0.95 -0.52 -11.74
CA THR A 15 -0.49 0.26 -12.89
C THR A 15 0.67 -0.44 -13.60
N ASN A 16 1.01 0.05 -14.78
CA ASN A 16 2.17 -0.39 -15.57
C ASN A 16 3.54 -0.13 -14.92
N VAL A 17 3.60 0.69 -13.87
CA VAL A 17 4.85 1.10 -13.22
C VAL A 17 5.27 0.13 -12.09
N ASP A 18 4.39 -0.81 -11.70
CA ASP A 18 4.60 -1.88 -10.70
C ASP A 18 5.74 -1.62 -9.69
N GLN A 19 6.88 -2.31 -9.83
CA GLN A 19 8.01 -2.23 -8.89
C GLN A 19 8.96 -1.06 -9.15
N ASP A 20 8.90 -0.44 -10.33
CA ASP A 20 9.81 0.61 -10.75
C ASP A 20 9.34 2.03 -10.35
N ALA A 21 8.27 2.12 -9.55
CA ALA A 21 7.74 3.41 -9.08
C ALA A 21 8.78 4.26 -8.34
N ALA A 22 9.70 3.63 -7.60
CA ALA A 22 10.79 4.32 -6.93
C ALA A 22 11.79 4.94 -7.93
N SER A 23 12.22 4.16 -8.92
CA SER A 23 13.13 4.61 -9.99
C SER A 23 12.50 5.70 -10.85
N LEU A 24 11.21 5.55 -11.19
CA LEU A 24 10.44 6.56 -11.92
C LEU A 24 10.34 7.88 -11.12
N GLY A 25 10.09 7.79 -9.82
CA GLY A 25 10.06 8.96 -8.94
C GLY A 25 11.41 9.69 -8.88
N ALA A 26 12.51 8.95 -8.78
CA ALA A 26 13.85 9.52 -8.82
C ALA A 26 14.15 10.24 -10.14
N ALA A 27 13.78 9.62 -11.27
CA ALA A 27 13.93 10.24 -12.59
C ALA A 27 13.08 11.52 -12.73
N ALA A 28 11.84 11.51 -12.25
CA ALA A 28 10.96 12.68 -12.28
C ALA A 28 11.52 13.86 -11.48
N ILE A 29 12.13 13.58 -10.31
CA ILE A 29 12.78 14.60 -9.49
C ILE A 29 14.00 15.19 -10.23
N ALA A 30 14.85 14.34 -10.82
CA ALA A 30 16.01 14.79 -11.58
C ALA A 30 15.61 15.68 -12.77
N LEU A 31 14.59 15.28 -13.54
CA LEU A 31 14.10 16.04 -14.69
C LEU A 31 13.53 17.41 -14.29
N LYS A 32 12.85 17.50 -13.16
CA LYS A 32 12.39 18.78 -12.62
C LYS A 32 13.56 19.63 -12.10
N GLY A 33 14.52 19.01 -11.41
CA GLY A 33 15.70 19.69 -10.87
C GLY A 33 16.59 20.32 -11.94
N GLU A 34 16.73 19.65 -13.08
CA GLU A 34 17.45 20.14 -14.27
C GLU A 34 16.64 21.16 -15.10
N GLY A 35 15.39 21.45 -14.71
CA GLY A 35 14.51 22.37 -15.43
C GLY A 35 13.96 21.83 -16.75
N VAL A 36 14.15 20.54 -17.05
CA VAL A 36 13.59 19.86 -18.24
C VAL A 36 12.07 19.77 -18.12
N TRP A 37 11.57 19.52 -16.91
CA TRP A 37 10.15 19.54 -16.60
C TRP A 37 9.80 20.77 -15.76
N ALA A 38 8.78 21.51 -16.20
CA ALA A 38 8.23 22.64 -15.43
C ALA A 38 7.48 22.17 -14.18
N ASP A 39 6.80 21.03 -14.27
CA ASP A 39 6.02 20.40 -13.21
C ASP A 39 5.97 18.87 -13.39
N TYR A 40 5.07 18.19 -12.67
CA TYR A 40 4.92 16.74 -12.72
C TYR A 40 3.78 16.27 -13.61
N THR A 41 3.13 17.15 -14.37
CA THR A 41 2.03 16.77 -15.29
C THR A 41 2.42 15.66 -16.30
N PRO A 42 3.67 15.55 -16.78
CA PRO A 42 4.07 14.42 -17.62
C PRO A 42 3.89 13.04 -16.96
N LEU A 43 3.89 12.95 -15.63
CA LEU A 43 3.66 11.69 -14.90
C LEU A 43 2.25 11.14 -15.11
N ASP A 44 1.25 12.01 -15.27
CA ASP A 44 -0.16 11.60 -15.43
C ASP A 44 -0.35 10.72 -16.67
N GLY A 45 0.44 10.97 -17.74
CA GLY A 45 0.42 10.17 -18.96
C GLY A 45 1.21 8.86 -18.88
N LEU A 46 2.04 8.67 -17.85
CA LEU A 46 2.87 7.47 -17.67
C LEU A 46 2.16 6.38 -16.87
N PHE A 47 1.23 6.74 -15.99
CA PHE A 47 0.46 5.80 -15.20
C PHE A 47 -0.77 5.30 -15.96
N ASN A 48 -0.71 4.05 -16.42
CA ASN A 48 -1.84 3.36 -17.01
C ASN A 48 -2.31 2.23 -16.09
N VAL A 49 -3.59 2.25 -15.71
CA VAL A 49 -4.21 1.19 -14.91
C VAL A 49 -4.37 -0.06 -15.77
N GLN A 50 -3.63 -1.12 -15.45
CA GLN A 50 -3.71 -2.39 -16.16
C GLN A 50 -4.79 -3.30 -15.58
N LYS A 51 -4.98 -3.24 -14.25
CA LYS A 51 -5.94 -4.09 -13.56
C LYS A 51 -6.50 -3.38 -12.33
N ALA A 52 -7.78 -3.57 -12.09
CA ALA A 52 -8.43 -3.11 -10.87
C ALA A 52 -9.08 -4.28 -10.14
N PHE A 53 -9.00 -4.26 -8.82
CA PHE A 53 -9.66 -5.19 -7.92
C PHE A 53 -10.63 -4.39 -7.06
N VAL A 54 -11.92 -4.73 -7.15
CA VAL A 54 -12.98 -4.12 -6.36
C VAL A 54 -13.28 -5.04 -5.19
N PRO A 55 -13.47 -4.51 -3.97
CA PRO A 55 -13.74 -5.33 -2.80
C PRO A 55 -15.00 -6.19 -2.97
N ASN A 56 -14.92 -7.45 -2.56
CA ASN A 56 -16.08 -8.29 -2.38
C ASN A 56 -16.70 -8.01 -0.99
N PRO A 57 -17.96 -7.54 -0.92
CA PRO A 57 -18.58 -7.15 0.35
C PRO A 57 -18.64 -8.27 1.42
N ASP A 58 -18.80 -9.53 1.01
CA ASP A 58 -18.85 -10.66 1.94
C ASP A 58 -17.46 -10.98 2.50
N ALA A 59 -16.46 -10.95 1.64
CA ALA A 59 -15.06 -11.13 2.04
C ALA A 59 -14.60 -9.98 2.94
N SER A 60 -14.89 -8.72 2.58
CA SER A 60 -14.56 -7.54 3.40
C SER A 60 -15.15 -7.64 4.80
N ARG A 61 -16.43 -8.02 4.92
CA ARG A 61 -17.08 -8.20 6.23
C ARG A 61 -16.38 -9.27 7.06
N ARG A 62 -15.99 -10.39 6.44
CA ARG A 62 -15.26 -11.47 7.11
C ARG A 62 -13.88 -11.02 7.57
N TYR A 63 -13.12 -10.34 6.71
CA TYR A 63 -11.81 -9.80 7.06
C TYR A 63 -11.88 -8.74 8.16
N ALA A 64 -12.90 -7.88 8.15
CA ALA A 64 -13.12 -6.91 9.21
C ALA A 64 -13.38 -7.57 10.59
N GLN A 65 -14.08 -8.71 10.62
CA GLN A 65 -14.28 -9.47 11.86
C GLN A 65 -12.98 -10.11 12.36
N ILE A 66 -12.22 -10.75 11.45
CA ILE A 66 -10.94 -11.39 11.79
C ILE A 66 -9.91 -10.34 12.22
N GLY A 67 -9.87 -9.20 11.54
CA GLY A 67 -8.94 -8.09 11.80
C GLY A 67 -9.02 -7.57 13.24
N LYS A 68 -10.21 -7.56 13.85
CA LYS A 68 -10.38 -7.19 15.26
C LYS A 68 -9.59 -8.10 16.20
N TRP A 69 -9.56 -9.40 15.92
CA TRP A 69 -8.80 -10.37 16.72
C TRP A 69 -7.31 -10.29 16.42
N PHE A 70 -6.95 -10.12 15.15
CA PHE A 70 -5.57 -9.93 14.74
C PHE A 70 -4.90 -8.76 15.47
N VAL A 71 -5.56 -7.59 15.53
CA VAL A 71 -5.03 -6.41 16.25
C VAL A 71 -4.80 -6.72 17.73
N LYS A 72 -5.77 -7.37 18.39
CA LYS A 72 -5.64 -7.76 19.81
C LYS A 72 -4.46 -8.70 20.04
N TRP A 73 -4.26 -9.68 19.16
CA TRP A 73 -3.13 -10.61 19.26
C TRP A 73 -1.80 -9.90 19.09
N VAL A 74 -1.67 -9.01 18.10
CA VAL A 74 -0.44 -8.26 17.86
C VAL A 74 -0.12 -7.35 19.05
N GLN A 75 -1.12 -6.73 19.67
CA GLN A 75 -0.94 -5.93 20.88
C GLN A 75 -0.42 -6.77 22.05
N ALA A 76 -1.07 -7.91 22.33
CA ALA A 76 -0.62 -8.80 23.40
C ALA A 76 0.81 -9.33 23.17
N LEU A 77 1.16 -9.65 21.91
CA LEU A 77 2.52 -10.07 21.56
C LEU A 77 3.55 -8.94 21.77
N ALA A 78 3.19 -7.69 21.46
CA ALA A 78 4.05 -6.54 21.69
C ALA A 78 4.31 -6.31 23.18
N GLU A 79 3.27 -6.40 24.02
CA GLU A 79 3.39 -6.29 25.48
C GLU A 79 4.33 -7.36 26.05
N ILE A 80 4.15 -8.63 25.65
CA ILE A 80 5.03 -9.73 26.06
C ILE A 80 6.48 -9.46 25.64
N HIS A 81 6.71 -8.98 24.42
CA HIS A 81 8.05 -8.66 23.94
C HIS A 81 8.72 -7.55 24.77
N GLU A 82 7.98 -6.49 25.10
CA GLU A 82 8.49 -5.40 25.95
C GLU A 82 8.86 -5.89 27.34
N ASP A 83 8.04 -6.75 27.95
CA ASP A 83 8.33 -7.30 29.28
C ASP A 83 9.58 -8.18 29.26
N MET A 84 9.71 -9.07 28.26
CA MET A 84 10.93 -9.87 28.06
C MET A 84 12.18 -9.01 27.83
N SER A 85 12.04 -7.82 27.24
CA SER A 85 13.16 -6.92 26.99
C SER A 85 13.64 -6.17 28.24
N LYS A 86 12.81 -6.06 29.28
CA LYS A 86 13.14 -5.41 30.56
C LYS A 86 13.82 -6.35 31.56
N ASP A 87 13.61 -7.65 31.39
CA ASP A 87 14.21 -8.71 32.23
C ASP A 87 15.64 -9.10 31.79
N ASN A 88 16.12 -8.57 30.66
CA ASN A 88 17.49 -8.71 30.15
C ASN A 88 18.34 -7.45 30.44
#